data_AF-A0A5S9M8H4-F1
#
_entry.id   AF-A0A5S9M8H4-F1
#
_cell.length_a   1.000
_cell.length_b   1.000
_cell.length_c   1.000
_cell.angle_alpha   90.00
_cell.angle_beta   90.00
_cell.angle_gamma   90.00
#
_symmetry.space_group_name_H-M   'P 1'
#
loop_
_entity.id
_entity.type
_entity.pdbx_description
1 polymer ?
#
loop_
_entity_poly.entity_id
_entity_poly.type
_entity_poly.pdbx_seq_one_letter_code
_entity_poly.pdbx_strand_id
1 'polypeptide(L)'
;MNAAERELYEEAILFQTRFLRKPSKIERFSKGVQQHVNRRIPARFHQVITSAVKTMVESTVSGSHFTSFSVIDEQLSIVERNELAKDKVKYYQKAAAIEGVGTGAGGLFLGMADFPLLLSIKMKCLYELACIYGFDLSQKEERLFFCSVYFSSLFFQQSPSSKK
;
A
#
# COMPACT_ATOMS: atom_id res chain seq x y z
N MET A 1 26.38 1.98 -15.11
CA MET A 1 25.08 2.63 -14.87
C MET A 1 24.66 3.40 -16.11
N ASN A 2 23.62 2.95 -16.80
CA ASN A 2 23.12 3.59 -18.02
C ASN A 2 22.40 4.93 -17.69
N ALA A 3 21.94 5.68 -18.69
CA ALA A 3 21.27 6.96 -18.47
C ALA A 3 19.91 6.82 -17.75
N ALA A 4 19.12 5.80 -18.11
CA ALA A 4 17.82 5.52 -17.49
C ALA A 4 17.94 5.07 -16.03
N GLU A 5 18.98 4.27 -15.70
CA GLU A 5 19.28 3.88 -14.32
C GLU A 5 19.60 5.10 -13.46
N ARG A 6 20.38 6.06 -14.00
CA ARG A 6 20.70 7.31 -13.30
C ARG A 6 19.46 8.12 -12.97
N GLU A 7 18.55 8.26 -13.92
CA GLU A 7 17.28 8.97 -13.71
C GLU A 7 16.45 8.32 -12.58
N LEU A 8 16.36 6.98 -12.57
CA LEU A 8 15.66 6.25 -11.50
C LEU A 8 16.32 6.44 -10.12
N TYR A 9 17.65 6.43 -10.06
CA TYR A 9 18.36 6.71 -8.81
C TYR A 9 18.10 8.13 -8.31
N GLU A 10 18.10 9.14 -9.20
CA GLU A 10 17.77 10.51 -8.83
C GLU A 10 16.33 10.64 -8.34
N GLU A 11 15.38 9.99 -9.02
CA GLU A 11 13.98 9.94 -8.60
C GLU A 11 13.86 9.33 -7.18
N ALA A 12 14.57 8.23 -6.91
CA ALA A 12 14.58 7.58 -5.61
C ALA A 12 15.16 8.48 -4.51
N ILE A 13 16.26 9.21 -4.78
CA ILE A 13 16.86 10.17 -3.85
C ILE A 13 15.90 11.33 -3.57
N LEU A 14 15.24 11.85 -4.60
CA LEU A 14 14.24 12.91 -4.46
C LEU A 14 13.05 12.43 -3.62
N PHE A 15 12.58 11.19 -3.86
CA PHE A 15 11.54 10.57 -3.06
C PHE A 15 11.95 10.43 -1.60
N GLN A 16 13.13 9.89 -1.32
CA GLN A 16 13.67 9.73 0.03
C GLN A 16 13.74 11.08 0.76
N THR A 17 14.26 12.11 0.08
CA THR A 17 14.37 13.47 0.62
C THR A 17 13.00 14.04 0.97
N ARG A 18 11.99 13.81 0.12
CA ARG A 18 10.59 14.24 0.39
C ARG A 18 9.97 13.45 1.54
N PHE A 19 10.19 12.14 1.59
CA PHE A 19 9.64 11.27 2.62
C PHE A 19 10.19 11.59 4.02
N LEU A 20 11.48 11.94 4.12
CA LEU A 20 12.13 12.30 5.38
C LEU A 20 11.93 13.77 5.80
N ARG A 21 11.37 14.61 4.93
CA ARG A 21 11.15 16.04 5.21
C ARG A 21 10.01 16.24 6.21
N LYS A 22 10.16 17.25 7.08
CA LYS A 22 9.09 17.67 8.01
C LYS A 22 7.85 18.14 7.24
N PRO A 23 6.62 17.76 7.66
CA PRO A 23 5.40 18.11 6.95
C PRO A 23 5.15 19.62 6.91
N SER A 24 4.78 20.11 5.74
CA SER A 24 4.50 21.52 5.42
C SER A 24 3.18 22.01 6.03
N LYS A 25 2.96 23.34 6.04
CA LYS A 25 1.75 23.98 6.59
C LYS A 25 0.46 23.54 5.86
N ILE A 26 0.55 23.23 4.56
CA ILE A 26 -0.57 22.74 3.75
C ILE A 26 -0.92 21.29 4.13
N GLU A 27 0.06 20.43 4.40
CA GLU A 27 -0.20 19.07 4.89
C GLU A 27 -0.87 19.08 6.28
N ARG A 28 -0.60 20.10 7.11
CA ARG A 28 -1.32 20.29 8.38
C ARG A 28 -2.80 20.61 8.17
N PHE A 29 -3.17 21.27 7.07
CA PHE A 29 -4.56 21.53 6.70
C PHE A 29 -5.27 20.26 6.24
N SER A 30 -4.63 19.45 5.39
CA SER A 30 -5.15 18.14 4.98
C SER A 30 -5.37 17.20 6.17
N LYS A 31 -4.51 17.27 7.20
CA LYS A 31 -4.72 16.56 8.48
C LYS A 31 -5.98 17.00 9.23
N GLY A 32 -6.42 18.25 9.08
CA GLY A 32 -7.66 18.75 9.68
C GLY A 32 -8.90 18.09 9.07
N VAL A 33 -8.91 17.94 7.74
CA VAL A 33 -9.96 17.21 7.02
C VAL A 33 -9.92 15.72 7.38
N GLN A 34 -8.72 15.12 7.44
CA GLN A 34 -8.52 13.73 7.85
C GLN A 34 -9.03 13.45 9.28
N GLN A 35 -8.79 14.37 10.23
CA GLN A 35 -9.32 14.25 11.60
C GLN A 35 -10.84 14.39 11.68
N HIS A 36 -11.44 15.24 10.83
CA HIS A 36 -12.89 15.40 10.80
C HIS A 36 -13.59 14.14 10.26
N VAL A 37 -13.03 13.53 9.23
CA VAL A 37 -13.50 12.26 8.66
C VAL A 37 -13.38 11.14 9.70
N ASN A 38 -12.21 10.99 10.34
CA ASN A 38 -11.97 9.94 11.35
C ASN A 38 -12.97 9.97 12.52
N ARG A 39 -13.38 11.16 12.98
CA ARG A 39 -14.33 11.29 14.10
C ARG A 39 -15.77 10.93 13.75
N ARG A 40 -16.09 10.87 12.46
CA ARG A 40 -17.43 10.55 11.95
C ARG A 40 -17.58 9.10 11.49
N ILE A 41 -16.52 8.30 11.54
CA ILE A 41 -16.58 6.86 11.23
C ILE A 41 -17.32 6.14 12.38
N PRO A 42 -18.47 5.48 12.12
CA PRO A 42 -19.21 4.79 13.17
C PRO A 42 -18.46 3.57 13.71
N ALA A 43 -18.65 3.22 14.99
CA ALA A 43 -17.91 2.15 15.68
C ALA A 43 -17.96 0.77 14.99
N ARG A 44 -19.07 0.45 14.30
CA ARG A 44 -19.24 -0.80 13.53
C ARG A 44 -18.25 -0.90 12.36
N PHE A 45 -17.81 0.22 11.80
CA PHE A 45 -16.85 0.25 10.70
C PHE A 45 -15.45 -0.05 11.20
N HIS A 46 -15.07 0.52 12.34
CA HIS A 46 -13.80 0.19 12.99
C HIS A 46 -13.69 -1.31 13.25
N GLN A 47 -14.77 -1.97 13.71
CA GLN A 47 -14.77 -3.42 13.93
C GLN A 47 -14.56 -4.23 12.64
N VAL A 48 -15.21 -3.87 11.53
CA VAL A 48 -15.02 -4.54 10.23
C VAL A 48 -13.59 -4.36 9.72
N ILE A 49 -13.07 -3.13 9.79
CA ILE A 49 -11.69 -2.80 9.39
C ILE A 49 -10.70 -3.58 10.25
N THR A 50 -10.88 -3.57 11.57
CA THR A 50 -10.00 -4.28 12.52
C THR A 50 -10.02 -5.78 12.27
N SER A 51 -11.19 -6.39 12.08
CA SER A 51 -11.30 -7.82 11.78
C SER A 51 -10.64 -8.18 10.46
N ALA A 52 -10.89 -7.40 9.39
CA ALA A 52 -10.27 -7.61 8.10
C ALA A 52 -8.74 -7.49 8.18
N VAL A 53 -8.24 -6.46 8.85
CA VAL A 53 -6.80 -6.25 9.10
C VAL A 53 -6.22 -7.42 9.88
N LYS A 54 -6.88 -7.87 10.95
CA LYS A 54 -6.43 -9.02 11.76
C LYS A 54 -6.32 -10.29 10.92
N THR A 55 -7.37 -10.62 10.15
CA THR A 55 -7.36 -11.78 9.25
C THR A 55 -6.26 -11.65 8.20
N MET A 56 -6.03 -10.46 7.65
CA MET A 56 -4.91 -10.23 6.72
C MET A 56 -3.56 -10.44 7.38
N VAL A 57 -3.33 -9.92 8.59
CA VAL A 57 -2.08 -10.17 9.34
C VAL A 57 -1.89 -11.67 9.54
N GLU A 58 -2.91 -12.36 10.05
CA GLU A 58 -2.84 -13.80 10.35
C GLU A 58 -2.57 -14.62 9.10
N SER A 59 -3.26 -14.30 7.99
CA SER A 59 -3.04 -14.89 6.67
C SER A 59 -1.63 -14.62 6.12
N THR A 60 -1.16 -13.38 6.23
CA THR A 60 0.18 -12.96 5.79
C THR A 60 1.30 -13.55 6.65
N VAL A 61 1.06 -13.81 7.93
CA VAL A 61 2.06 -14.46 8.79
C VAL A 61 2.07 -15.97 8.55
N SER A 62 0.87 -16.58 8.42
CA SER A 62 0.70 -18.02 8.20
C SER A 62 1.11 -18.48 6.80
N GLY A 63 1.12 -17.56 5.85
CA GLY A 63 1.58 -17.80 4.48
C GLY A 63 0.53 -18.40 3.54
N SER A 64 -0.73 -18.48 3.97
CA SER A 64 -1.83 -19.10 3.23
C SER A 64 -2.18 -18.41 1.91
N HIS A 65 -1.76 -17.15 1.72
CA HIS A 65 -2.02 -16.37 0.51
C HIS A 65 -0.86 -16.34 -0.51
N PHE A 66 0.31 -16.93 -0.21
CA PHE A 66 1.54 -16.70 -0.98
C PHE A 66 1.92 -17.80 -1.97
N THR A 67 1.04 -18.76 -2.19
CA THR A 67 1.36 -19.94 -3.00
C THR A 67 1.48 -19.69 -4.50
N SER A 68 1.28 -18.47 -5.01
CA SER A 68 1.09 -18.23 -6.45
C SER A 68 1.99 -17.18 -7.12
N PHE A 69 2.88 -16.50 -6.41
CA PHE A 69 3.83 -15.61 -7.09
C PHE A 69 5.26 -16.06 -6.83
N SER A 70 5.90 -16.51 -7.91
CA SER A 70 7.32 -16.82 -7.96
C SER A 70 8.14 -15.54 -8.01
N VAL A 71 9.32 -15.57 -7.39
CA VAL A 71 10.35 -14.52 -7.56
C VAL A 71 10.56 -14.31 -9.06
N ILE A 72 10.48 -13.05 -9.49
CA ILE A 72 10.69 -12.69 -10.87
C ILE A 72 12.18 -12.80 -11.18
N ASP A 73 12.50 -13.32 -12.37
CA ASP A 73 13.83 -13.63 -12.86
C ASP A 73 14.88 -12.57 -12.45
N GLU A 74 15.93 -13.01 -11.76
CA GLU A 74 17.04 -12.16 -11.31
C GLU A 74 17.74 -11.44 -12.47
N GLN A 75 17.56 -11.91 -13.70
CA GLN A 75 18.16 -11.38 -14.92
C GLN A 75 17.57 -10.03 -15.39
N LEU A 76 16.41 -9.61 -14.88
CA LEU A 76 15.82 -8.33 -15.26
C LEU A 76 16.60 -7.14 -14.71
N SER A 77 16.89 -6.17 -15.57
CA SER A 77 17.50 -4.90 -15.18
C SER A 77 16.56 -4.08 -14.29
N ILE A 78 17.12 -3.15 -13.50
CA ILE A 78 16.32 -2.29 -12.61
C ILE A 78 15.30 -1.43 -13.39
N VAL A 79 15.61 -1.07 -14.63
CA VAL A 79 14.72 -0.30 -15.51
C VAL A 79 13.52 -1.15 -15.92
N GLU A 80 13.76 -2.39 -16.33
CA GLU A 80 12.70 -3.32 -16.71
C GLU A 80 11.82 -3.70 -15.52
N ARG A 81 12.42 -3.92 -14.34
CA ARG A 81 11.68 -4.12 -13.09
C ARG A 81 10.78 -2.93 -12.76
N ASN A 82 11.28 -1.70 -12.95
CA ASN A 82 10.50 -0.49 -12.71
C ASN A 82 9.31 -0.34 -13.68
N GLU A 83 9.50 -0.63 -14.97
CA GLU A 83 8.40 -0.60 -15.93
C GLU A 83 7.35 -1.67 -15.64
N LEU A 84 7.79 -2.89 -15.30
CA LEU A 84 6.90 -3.97 -14.87
C LEU A 84 6.10 -3.59 -13.61
N ALA A 85 6.76 -2.97 -12.63
CA ALA A 85 6.12 -2.45 -11.42
C ALA A 85 5.04 -1.41 -11.73
N LYS A 86 5.32 -0.44 -12.61
CA LYS A 86 4.33 0.57 -13.05
C LYS A 86 3.11 -0.08 -13.70
N ASP A 87 3.32 -1.10 -14.53
CA ASP A 87 2.22 -1.77 -15.22
C ASP A 87 1.36 -2.60 -14.26
N LYS A 88 1.96 -3.26 -13.26
CA LYS A 88 1.19 -3.92 -12.20
C LYS A 88 0.39 -2.91 -11.37
N VAL A 89 0.97 -1.76 -11.02
CA VAL A 89 0.22 -0.70 -10.32
C VAL A 89 -0.99 -0.25 -11.14
N LYS A 90 -0.83 0.01 -12.45
CA LYS A 90 -1.94 0.38 -13.33
C LYS A 90 -3.00 -0.72 -13.40
N TYR A 91 -2.59 -1.99 -13.48
CA TYR A 91 -3.51 -3.13 -13.49
C TYR A 91 -4.38 -3.17 -12.23
N TYR A 92 -3.77 -3.06 -11.05
CA TYR A 92 -4.49 -3.07 -9.78
C TYR A 92 -5.33 -1.81 -9.55
N GLN A 93 -4.91 -0.65 -10.06
CA GLN A 93 -5.73 0.57 -10.06
C GLN A 93 -6.99 0.42 -10.91
N LYS A 94 -6.88 -0.19 -12.10
CA LYS A 94 -8.03 -0.50 -12.96
C LYS A 94 -8.98 -1.47 -12.27
N ALA A 95 -8.46 -2.52 -11.62
CA ALA A 95 -9.26 -3.46 -10.85
C ALA A 95 -10.06 -2.74 -9.74
N ALA A 96 -9.40 -1.89 -8.95
CA ALA A 96 -10.06 -1.10 -7.91
C ALA A 96 -11.08 -0.09 -8.48
N ALA A 97 -10.82 0.50 -9.65
CA ALA A 97 -11.74 1.43 -10.30
C ALA A 97 -13.02 0.72 -10.80
N ILE A 98 -12.88 -0.50 -11.34
CA ILE A 98 -14.01 -1.35 -11.78
C ILE A 98 -14.90 -1.72 -10.59
N GLU A 99 -14.32 -1.94 -9.41
CA GLU A 99 -15.05 -2.21 -8.16
C GLU A 99 -15.78 -0.97 -7.59
N GLY A 100 -15.84 0.15 -8.31
CA GLY A 100 -16.62 1.33 -7.92
C GLY A 100 -15.92 2.27 -6.95
N VAL A 101 -14.67 1.98 -6.56
CA VAL A 101 -13.84 2.84 -5.69
C VAL A 101 -13.31 4.08 -6.43
N GLY A 102 -13.33 4.09 -7.77
CA GLY A 102 -12.69 5.10 -8.61
C GLY A 102 -13.43 6.43 -8.87
N THR A 103 -14.67 6.63 -8.41
CA THR A 103 -15.50 7.79 -8.81
C THR A 103 -15.44 9.02 -7.90
N GLY A 104 -14.53 9.04 -6.92
CA GLY A 104 -14.02 10.29 -6.33
C GLY A 104 -14.94 11.13 -5.43
N ALA A 105 -16.25 10.90 -5.35
CA ALA A 105 -17.14 11.72 -4.50
C ALA A 105 -18.31 11.01 -3.78
N GLY A 106 -18.55 9.71 -4.02
CA GLY A 106 -19.63 8.93 -3.34
C GLY A 106 -19.17 7.68 -2.56
N GLY A 107 -17.90 7.29 -2.67
CA GLY A 107 -17.44 5.91 -2.38
C GLY A 107 -17.04 5.58 -0.94
N LEU A 108 -16.83 6.55 -0.05
CA LEU A 108 -16.44 6.25 1.35
C LEU A 108 -17.61 5.70 2.18
N PHE A 109 -18.85 6.03 1.81
CA PHE A 109 -20.06 5.61 2.54
C PHE A 109 -20.84 4.47 1.87
N LEU A 110 -20.70 4.28 0.55
CA LEU A 110 -21.31 3.15 -0.18
C LEU A 110 -20.42 1.88 -0.18
N GLY A 111 -19.09 2.01 -0.08
CA GLY A 111 -18.11 0.90 -0.19
C GLY A 111 -17.72 0.21 1.12
N MET A 112 -18.62 0.12 2.10
CA MET A 112 -18.33 -0.54 3.38
C MET A 112 -18.00 -2.02 3.25
N ALA A 113 -18.70 -2.71 2.33
CA ALA A 113 -18.46 -4.12 2.01
C ALA A 113 -17.16 -4.31 1.21
N ASP A 114 -16.76 -3.30 0.45
CA ASP A 114 -15.64 -3.38 -0.48
C ASP A 114 -14.32 -2.89 0.13
N PHE A 115 -14.33 -2.29 1.33
CA PHE A 115 -13.10 -1.87 1.99
C PHE A 115 -12.13 -3.04 2.26
N PRO A 116 -12.56 -4.19 2.84
CA PRO A 116 -11.69 -5.36 2.97
C PRO A 116 -11.16 -5.88 1.63
N LEU A 117 -11.97 -5.78 0.57
CA LEU A 117 -11.61 -6.19 -0.78
C LEU A 117 -10.52 -5.27 -1.37
N LEU A 118 -10.72 -3.95 -1.28
CA LEU A 118 -9.73 -2.94 -1.67
C LEU A 118 -8.41 -3.12 -0.90
N LEU A 119 -8.50 -3.42 0.39
CA LEU A 119 -7.34 -3.68 1.25
C LEU A 119 -6.58 -4.94 0.77
N SER A 120 -7.33 -5.97 0.36
CA SER A 120 -6.79 -7.21 -0.22
C SER A 120 -6.14 -6.98 -1.60
N ILE A 121 -6.73 -6.14 -2.44
CA ILE A 121 -6.15 -5.72 -3.74
C ILE A 121 -4.85 -4.98 -3.53
N LYS A 122 -4.81 -4.04 -2.57
CA LYS A 122 -3.60 -3.30 -2.22
C LYS A 122 -2.51 -4.23 -1.69
N MET A 123 -2.87 -5.25 -0.90
CA MET A 123 -1.95 -6.30 -0.44
C MET A 123 -1.33 -7.05 -1.61
N LYS A 124 -2.15 -7.57 -2.53
CA LYS A 124 -1.67 -8.32 -3.72
C LYS A 124 -0.76 -7.47 -4.59
N CYS A 125 -1.12 -6.21 -4.81
CA CYS A 125 -0.29 -5.25 -5.54
C CYS A 125 1.09 -5.06 -4.88
N LEU A 126 1.12 -4.79 -3.57
CA LEU A 126 2.38 -4.62 -2.84
C LEU A 126 3.22 -5.89 -2.82
N TYR A 127 2.59 -7.06 -2.73
CA TYR A 127 3.27 -8.35 -2.79
C TYR A 127 3.95 -8.56 -4.15
N GLU A 128 3.23 -8.33 -5.26
CA GLU A 128 3.81 -8.42 -6.59
C GLU A 128 4.96 -7.44 -6.79
N LEU A 129 4.84 -6.22 -6.25
CA LEU A 129 5.93 -5.24 -6.28
C LEU A 129 7.15 -5.76 -5.52
N ALA A 130 6.98 -6.34 -4.33
CA ALA A 130 8.07 -6.92 -3.58
C ALA A 130 8.77 -8.03 -4.38
N CYS A 131 8.01 -8.93 -5.01
CA CYS A 131 8.56 -9.97 -5.88
C CYS A 131 9.28 -9.41 -7.13
N ILE A 132 8.75 -8.35 -7.75
CA ILE A 132 9.40 -7.66 -8.89
C ILE A 132 10.77 -7.11 -8.50
N TYR A 133 10.91 -6.57 -7.28
CA TYR A 133 12.19 -6.06 -6.79
C TYR A 133 13.11 -7.13 -6.20
N GLY A 134 12.69 -8.40 -6.18
CA GLY A 134 13.51 -9.53 -5.76
C GLY A 134 13.40 -9.90 -4.27
N PHE A 135 12.37 -9.42 -3.58
CA PHE A 135 12.09 -9.87 -2.20
C PHE A 135 11.39 -11.22 -2.21
N ASP A 136 11.97 -12.18 -1.49
CA ASP A 136 11.41 -13.52 -1.33
C ASP A 136 10.53 -13.61 -0.07
N LEU A 137 9.23 -13.47 -0.28
CA LEU A 137 8.21 -13.57 0.77
C LEU A 137 7.86 -15.04 1.12
N SER A 138 8.60 -16.02 0.61
CA SER A 138 8.59 -17.39 1.14
C SER A 138 9.29 -17.47 2.51
N GLN A 139 10.24 -16.57 2.77
CA GLN A 139 10.96 -16.47 4.04
C GLN A 139 10.11 -15.75 5.09
N LYS A 140 10.09 -16.29 6.31
CA LYS A 140 9.24 -15.78 7.39
C LYS A 140 9.63 -14.35 7.79
N GLU A 141 10.91 -14.06 7.79
CA GLU A 141 11.50 -12.77 8.14
C GLU A 141 11.06 -11.68 7.16
N GLU A 142 11.15 -11.98 5.86
CA GLU A 142 10.71 -11.10 4.78
C GLU A 142 9.19 -10.87 4.82
N ARG A 143 8.39 -11.90 5.12
CA ARG A 143 6.94 -11.74 5.33
C ARG A 143 6.62 -10.80 6.47
N LEU A 144 7.32 -10.92 7.60
CA LEU A 144 7.11 -10.06 8.77
C LEU A 144 7.51 -8.61 8.48
N PHE A 145 8.59 -8.41 7.71
CA PHE A 145 9.01 -7.09 7.26
C PHE A 145 7.98 -6.46 6.32
N PHE A 146 7.56 -7.18 5.28
CA PHE A 146 6.51 -6.75 4.34
C PHE A 146 5.21 -6.39 5.07
N CYS A 147 4.77 -7.25 5.98
CA CYS A 147 3.63 -7.05 6.86
C CYS A 147 3.77 -5.71 7.61
N SER A 148 4.91 -5.48 8.25
CA SER A 148 5.19 -4.24 8.99
C SER A 148 5.14 -2.98 8.11
N VAL A 149 5.70 -3.04 6.90
CA VAL A 149 5.67 -1.93 5.93
C VAL A 149 4.23 -1.63 5.48
N TYR A 150 3.48 -2.67 5.14
CA TYR A 150 2.08 -2.53 4.74
C TYR A 150 1.25 -1.87 5.83
N PHE A 151 1.35 -2.39 7.06
CA PHE A 151 0.55 -1.89 8.17
C PHE A 151 0.97 -0.48 8.57
N SER A 152 2.26 -0.16 8.53
CA SER A 152 2.73 1.21 8.75
C SER A 152 2.13 2.18 7.73
N SER A 153 2.06 1.79 6.45
CA SER A 153 1.41 2.57 5.39
C SER A 153 -0.09 2.74 5.65
N LEU A 154 -0.79 1.67 6.05
CA LEU A 154 -2.21 1.68 6.34
C LEU A 154 -2.54 2.56 7.55
N PHE A 155 -1.82 2.38 8.66
CA PHE A 155 -1.99 3.16 9.89
C PHE A 155 -1.60 4.61 9.70
N PHE A 156 -0.62 4.93 8.84
CA PHE A 156 -0.31 6.31 8.49
C PHE A 156 -1.48 7.00 7.77
N GLN A 157 -2.24 6.28 6.94
CA GLN A 157 -3.47 6.81 6.33
C GLN A 157 -4.63 6.97 7.33
N GLN A 158 -4.63 6.21 8.43
CA GLN A 158 -5.70 6.19 9.43
C GLN A 158 -5.39 6.97 10.72
N SER A 159 -4.13 7.35 10.98
CA SER A 159 -3.70 7.88 12.27
C SER A 159 -4.31 9.27 12.56
N PRO A 160 -5.17 9.41 13.59
CA PRO A 160 -5.45 10.71 14.14
C PRO A 160 -4.21 11.14 14.91
N SER A 161 -3.53 12.19 14.46
CA SER A 161 -2.37 12.74 15.19
C SER A 161 -2.79 13.06 16.62
N SER A 162 -2.34 12.24 17.56
CA SER A 162 -2.42 12.46 19.01
C SER A 162 -1.79 13.82 19.30
N LYS A 163 -2.60 14.73 19.85
CA LYS A 163 -2.10 15.94 20.49
C LYS A 163 -1.73 15.56 21.92
N LYS A 164 -0.46 15.70 22.27
CA LYS A 164 -0.12 16.28 23.57
C LYS A 164 -0.45 17.76 23.52
#